data_AF-A0A6A5GF20-F1
#
_entry.id   AF-A0A6A5GF20-F1
#
_cell.length_a   1.000
_cell.length_b   1.000
_cell.length_c   1.000
_cell.angle_alpha   90.00
_cell.angle_beta   90.00
_cell.angle_gamma   90.00
#
_symmetry.space_group_name_H-M   'P 1'
#
loop_
_entity.id
_entity.type
_entity.pdbx_description
1 polymer ?
#
loop_
_entity_poly.entity_id
_entity_poly.type
_entity_poly.pdbx_seq_one_letter_code
_entity_poly.pdbx_strand_id
1 'polypeptide(L)'
;MNLPSQEQYDAELKAAGMSQSGVDGLHALAQKFATQYPIVQANKEASDKFITEYTVEAQNYVKAMSPEDQKIYAESLKKYGLI
;
A
#
# COMPACT_ATOMS: atom_id res chain seq x y z
N MET A 1 10.33 -12.26 -6.24
CA MET A 1 10.07 -10.80 -6.21
C MET A 1 11.02 -10.18 -5.21
N ASN A 2 11.90 -9.26 -5.64
CA ASN A 2 12.62 -8.39 -4.69
C ASN A 2 11.69 -7.22 -4.38
N LEU A 3 10.76 -7.43 -3.43
CA LEU A 3 9.98 -6.34 -2.89
C LEU A 3 10.90 -5.47 -2.02
N PRO A 4 10.82 -4.15 -2.14
CA PRO A 4 11.60 -3.24 -1.31
C PRO A 4 11.12 -3.38 0.15
N SER A 5 12.00 -3.07 1.09
CA SER A 5 11.55 -2.80 2.46
C SER A 5 10.64 -1.58 2.49
N GLN A 6 9.82 -1.43 3.55
CA GLN A 6 8.95 -0.27 3.76
C GLN A 6 9.72 1.04 3.59
N GLU A 7 10.88 1.15 4.22
CA GLU A 7 11.74 2.35 4.17
C GLU A 7 12.26 2.65 2.76
N GLN A 8 12.63 1.60 2.01
CA GLN A 8 13.04 1.76 0.61
C GLN A 8 11.86 2.19 -0.26
N TYR A 9 10.68 1.59 -0.07
CA TYR A 9 9.49 1.93 -0.82
C TYR A 9 9.09 3.39 -0.58
N ASP A 10 9.05 3.83 0.66
CA ASP A 10 8.73 5.20 1.03
C ASP A 10 9.74 6.21 0.45
N ALA A 11 11.04 5.87 0.50
CA ALA A 11 12.09 6.68 -0.10
C ALA A 11 11.96 6.76 -1.62
N GLU A 12 11.58 5.66 -2.29
CA GLU A 12 11.35 5.61 -3.73
C GLU A 12 10.13 6.44 -4.15
N LEU A 13 9.01 6.32 -3.42
CA LEU A 13 7.81 7.12 -3.67
C LEU A 13 8.11 8.61 -3.48
N LYS A 14 8.82 8.97 -2.40
CA LYS A 14 9.25 10.35 -2.14
C LYS A 14 10.19 10.86 -3.21
N ALA A 15 11.14 10.04 -3.66
CA ALA A 15 12.06 10.39 -4.76
C ALA A 15 11.35 10.54 -6.10
N ALA A 16 10.26 9.80 -6.32
CA ALA A 16 9.40 9.93 -7.49
C ALA A 16 8.48 11.17 -7.44
N GLY A 17 8.51 11.92 -6.34
CA GLY A 17 7.76 13.16 -6.16
C GLY A 17 6.42 13.00 -5.44
N MET A 18 6.18 11.87 -4.76
CA MET A 18 4.94 11.66 -4.03
C MET A 18 4.88 12.60 -2.83
N SER A 19 3.70 13.17 -2.59
CA SER A 19 3.42 14.00 -1.42
C SER A 19 3.70 13.23 -0.14
N GLN A 20 4.24 13.92 0.89
CA GLN A 20 4.49 13.31 2.20
C GLN A 20 3.22 12.64 2.76
N SER A 21 2.06 13.29 2.63
CA SER A 21 0.77 12.72 3.02
C SER A 21 0.46 11.40 2.32
N GLY A 22 0.80 11.26 1.03
CA GLY A 22 0.60 10.06 0.22
C GLY A 22 1.51 8.90 0.67
N VAL A 23 2.78 9.22 0.92
CA VAL A 23 3.76 8.26 1.48
C VAL A 23 3.32 7.79 2.87
N ASP A 24 2.96 8.72 3.77
CA ASP A 24 2.50 8.40 5.12
C ASP A 24 1.26 7.49 5.13
N GLY A 25 0.29 7.71 4.23
CA GLY A 25 -0.87 6.83 4.20
C GLY A 25 -0.62 5.47 3.55
N LEU A 26 0.27 5.37 2.56
CA LEU A 26 0.73 4.06 2.05
C LEU A 26 1.52 3.30 3.13
N HIS A 27 2.36 4.00 3.90
CA HIS A 27 3.04 3.44 5.05
C HIS A 27 2.03 2.93 6.09
N ALA A 28 1.04 3.74 6.44
CA ALA A 28 0.01 3.36 7.41
C ALA A 28 -0.79 2.13 6.95
N LEU A 29 -1.13 2.03 5.66
CA LEU A 29 -1.77 0.86 5.08
C LEU A 29 -0.88 -0.37 5.22
N ALA A 30 0.39 -0.28 4.81
CA ALA A 30 1.32 -1.40 4.89
C ALA A 30 1.57 -1.85 6.34
N GLN A 31 1.70 -0.92 7.28
CA GLN A 31 1.74 -1.22 8.72
C GLN A 31 0.46 -1.91 9.18
N LYS A 32 -0.72 -1.39 8.83
CA LYS A 32 -2.00 -2.01 9.18
C LYS A 32 -2.07 -3.45 8.68
N PHE A 33 -1.66 -3.71 7.45
CA PHE A 33 -1.58 -5.06 6.91
C PHE A 33 -0.60 -5.93 7.71
N ALA A 34 0.62 -5.47 7.94
CA ALA A 34 1.64 -6.20 8.68
C ALA A 34 1.22 -6.53 10.13
N THR A 35 0.43 -5.68 10.78
CA THR A 35 -0.01 -5.88 12.17
C THR A 35 -1.31 -6.69 12.27
N GLN A 36 -2.27 -6.45 11.37
CA GLN A 36 -3.60 -7.07 11.46
C GLN A 36 -3.68 -8.40 10.70
N TYR A 37 -3.02 -8.52 9.55
CA TYR A 37 -3.04 -9.75 8.76
C TYR A 37 -2.57 -10.98 9.56
N PRO A 38 -1.46 -10.93 10.34
CA PRO A 38 -1.02 -12.07 11.13
C PRO A 38 -2.00 -12.51 12.22
N ILE A 39 -2.91 -11.62 12.66
CA ILE A 39 -3.93 -11.93 13.66
C ILE A 39 -5.07 -12.72 13.01
N VAL A 40 -5.45 -12.33 11.79
CA VAL A 40 -6.55 -12.97 11.05
C VAL A 40 -6.09 -14.11 10.15
N GLN A 41 -4.79 -14.27 9.87
CA GLN A 41 -4.24 -15.27 8.93
C GLN A 41 -4.63 -16.71 9.29
N ALA A 42 -4.86 -16.99 10.57
CA ALA A 42 -5.22 -18.31 11.05
C ALA A 42 -6.69 -18.69 10.75
N ASN A 43 -7.53 -17.70 10.39
CA ASN A 43 -8.93 -17.91 10.04
C ASN A 43 -9.21 -17.40 8.63
N LYS A 44 -9.49 -18.33 7.70
CA LYS A 44 -9.69 -18.02 6.29
C LYS A 44 -10.78 -16.97 6.05
N GLU A 45 -11.93 -17.09 6.71
CA GLU A 45 -13.03 -16.12 6.56
C GLU A 45 -12.63 -14.74 7.08
N ALA A 46 -11.97 -14.69 8.23
CA ALA A 46 -11.48 -13.42 8.79
C ALA A 46 -10.39 -12.78 7.91
N SER A 47 -9.47 -13.59 7.36
CA SER A 47 -8.44 -13.10 6.47
C SER A 47 -9.00 -12.63 5.13
N ASP A 48 -9.96 -13.34 4.54
CA ASP A 48 -10.59 -12.92 3.28
C ASP A 48 -11.39 -11.63 3.47
N LYS A 49 -12.11 -11.52 4.59
CA LYS A 49 -12.83 -10.29 4.95
C LYS A 49 -11.85 -9.13 5.16
N PHE A 50 -10.78 -9.35 5.91
CA PHE A 50 -9.73 -8.34 6.13
C PHE A 50 -9.08 -7.90 4.82
N ILE A 51 -8.67 -8.82 3.94
CA ILE A 51 -8.10 -8.48 2.63
C ILE A 51 -9.09 -7.67 1.80
N THR A 52 -10.38 -8.04 1.80
CA THR A 52 -11.42 -7.30 1.08
C THR A 52 -11.56 -5.87 1.61
N GLU A 53 -11.71 -5.71 2.93
CA GLU A 53 -11.83 -4.40 3.58
C GLU A 53 -10.58 -3.55 3.36
N TYR A 54 -9.40 -4.15 3.51
CA TYR A 54 -8.11 -3.51 3.28
C TYR A 54 -7.94 -3.06 1.82
N THR A 55 -8.33 -3.89 0.87
CA THR A 55 -8.26 -3.56 -0.56
C THR A 55 -9.16 -2.38 -0.90
N VAL A 56 -10.38 -2.34 -0.35
CA VAL A 56 -11.30 -1.21 -0.53
C VAL A 56 -10.73 0.07 0.10
N GLU A 57 -10.18 -0.02 1.32
CA GLU A 57 -9.53 1.10 1.99
C GLU A 57 -8.34 1.64 1.20
N ALA A 58 -7.45 0.76 0.75
CA ALA A 58 -6.29 1.13 -0.07
C ALA A 58 -6.72 1.77 -1.40
N GLN A 59 -7.73 1.22 -2.07
CA GLN A 59 -8.27 1.81 -3.31
C GLN A 59 -8.91 3.18 -3.06
N ASN A 60 -9.67 3.33 -1.99
CA ASN A 60 -10.28 4.61 -1.63
C ASN A 60 -9.22 5.65 -1.29
N TYR A 61 -8.16 5.23 -0.58
CA TYR A 61 -7.04 6.08 -0.24
C TYR A 61 -6.30 6.55 -1.51
N VAL A 62 -5.93 5.62 -2.38
CA VAL A 62 -5.30 5.94 -3.68
C VAL A 62 -6.21 6.88 -4.50
N LYS A 63 -7.52 6.65 -4.54
CA LYS A 63 -8.46 7.56 -5.23
C LYS A 63 -8.56 8.95 -4.59
N ALA A 64 -8.34 9.06 -3.28
CA ALA A 64 -8.33 10.33 -2.55
C ALA A 64 -7.01 11.09 -2.69
N MET A 65 -5.93 10.42 -3.09
CA MET A 65 -4.66 11.06 -3.41
C MET A 65 -4.77 11.94 -4.66
N SER A 66 -3.82 12.87 -4.80
CA SER A 66 -3.66 13.66 -6.01
C SER A 66 -3.38 12.78 -7.24
N PRO A 67 -3.76 13.21 -8.46
CA PRO A 67 -3.49 12.46 -9.69
C PRO A 67 -1.99 12.16 -9.91
N GLU A 68 -1.12 13.03 -9.42
CA GLU A 68 0.34 12.85 -9.46
C GLU A 68 0.77 11.69 -8.55
N ASP A 69 0.32 11.67 -7.29
CA ASP A 69 0.58 10.60 -6.35
C ASP A 69 0.00 9.25 -6.83
N GLN A 70 -1.20 9.27 -7.42
CA GLN A 70 -1.81 8.07 -8.04
C GLN A 70 -0.93 7.48 -9.14
N LYS A 71 -0.38 8.35 -10.02
CA LYS A 71 0.54 7.91 -11.08
C LYS A 71 1.80 7.30 -10.49
N ILE A 72 2.42 7.95 -9.51
CA ILE A 72 3.63 7.45 -8.84
C ILE A 72 3.37 6.09 -8.19
N TYR A 73 2.25 5.95 -7.49
CA TYR A 73 1.84 4.67 -6.91
C TYR A 73 1.68 3.60 -7.99
N ALA A 74 0.97 3.89 -9.08
CA ALA A 74 0.79 2.95 -10.19
C ALA A 74 2.11 2.56 -10.88
N GLU A 75 3.03 3.51 -11.07
CA GLU A 75 4.38 3.22 -11.60
C GLU A 75 5.18 2.33 -10.65
N SER A 76 5.07 2.58 -9.33
CA SER A 76 5.69 1.72 -8.32
C SER A 76 5.15 0.28 -8.39
N LEU A 77 3.83 0.11 -8.54
CA LEU A 77 3.22 -1.21 -8.65
C LEU A 77 3.70 -1.95 -9.90
N LYS A 78 3.79 -1.26 -11.04
CA LYS A 78 4.37 -1.82 -12.28
C LYS A 78 5.82 -2.23 -12.10
N LYS A 79 6.62 -1.39 -11.42
CA LYS A 79 8.04 -1.64 -11.17
C LYS A 79 8.28 -2.96 -10.42
N TYR A 80 7.41 -3.30 -9.47
CA TYR A 80 7.50 -4.55 -8.71
C TYR A 80 6.67 -5.70 -9.29
N GLY A 81 6.02 -5.50 -10.45
CA GLY A 81 5.19 -6.53 -11.09
C GLY A 81 3.96 -6.92 -10.28
N LEU A 82 3.40 -5.97 -9.53
CA LEU A 82 2.18 -6.16 -8.74
C LEU A 82 0.90 -5.93 -9.55
N ILE A 83 1.04 -5.36 -10.76
CA ILE A 83 -0.01 -5.16 -11.77
C ILE A 83 0.55 -5.32 -13.18
#